data_AF-A0A964A357-F1
#
_entry.id   AF-A0A964A357-F1
#
_cell.length_a   1.000
_cell.length_b   1.000
_cell.length_c   1.000
_cell.angle_alpha   90.00
_cell.angle_beta   90.00
_cell.angle_gamma   90.00
#
_symmetry.space_group_name_H-M   'P 1'
#
loop_
_entity.id
_entity.type
_entity.pdbx_description
1 polymer ?
#
loop_
_entity_poly.entity_id
_entity_poly.type
_entity_poly.pdbx_seq_one_letter_code
_entity_poly.pdbx_strand_id
1 'polypeptide(L)'
;MKTLRVLGLLLCASSASFGQNFSYPDVHLESVTFGGNNLTIYRDDGSGSYTTPQWSELRTVQYPVAYVSGNTPSVGASFYMECDKAPATLWLRGATPDSMLFPAKEVNVSGPSGNRFAMTYPSTQSASAFASGKVDYFHPFTIRWELSFDGVNWRDAGTSENTLYVTFTTPMSSTNRFQWYHTVYDLSCRNAKDASDETSIIAQVWNEFTDQNVLDFQGDSLHYYKTWDSPNVTLSTLLKYHNGECYTFAQLFLASLKIQGISRNNNYVYITPNEQNACGHLVNRFLVHDWNFGTPSASSTCPLFPFKNTYTSLFNGTKTSYNFDTEDVHDSLGIPGSCQPDPPSWFNNHQITWIDGKYYDPSYGVMFDSLQDIVNKAVSGWGMRYQQSGTYIMLMTDDLGQMEFRTEIETY
;
A
#
# COMPACT_ATOMS: atom_id res chain seq x y z
N MET A 1 90.80 -33.37 50.43
CA MET A 1 90.09 -32.61 49.38
C MET A 1 88.86 -33.40 48.96
N LYS A 2 87.66 -32.88 49.22
CA LYS A 2 86.37 -33.50 48.87
C LYS A 2 85.84 -32.82 47.60
N THR A 3 85.48 -33.61 46.59
CA THR A 3 84.80 -33.17 45.36
C THR A 3 83.30 -33.36 45.53
N LEU A 4 82.55 -32.24 45.47
CA LEU A 4 81.09 -32.20 45.49
C LEU A 4 80.60 -32.19 44.03
N ARG A 5 79.81 -33.19 43.61
CA ARG A 5 79.06 -33.15 42.35
C ARG A 5 77.60 -32.90 42.67
N VAL A 6 77.08 -31.76 42.23
CA VAL A 6 75.67 -31.35 42.35
C VAL A 6 74.89 -31.95 41.19
N LEU A 7 73.82 -32.67 41.50
CA LEU A 7 72.87 -33.28 40.59
C LEU A 7 71.81 -32.22 40.23
N GLY A 8 71.82 -31.71 39.00
CA GLY A 8 70.79 -30.80 38.49
C GLY A 8 69.62 -31.59 37.92
N LEU A 9 68.49 -31.58 38.61
CA LEU A 9 67.21 -32.14 38.15
C LEU A 9 66.56 -31.12 37.19
N LEU A 10 66.44 -31.46 35.91
CA LEU A 10 65.71 -30.66 34.91
C LEU A 10 64.23 -31.09 34.95
N LEU A 11 63.34 -30.26 35.50
CA LEU A 11 61.89 -30.44 35.34
C LEU A 11 61.46 -29.92 33.97
N CYS A 12 61.17 -30.82 33.03
CA CYS A 12 60.40 -30.49 31.84
C CYS A 12 58.90 -30.53 32.20
N ALA A 13 58.30 -29.37 32.45
CA ALA A 13 56.84 -29.24 32.48
C ALA A 13 56.32 -29.17 31.04
N SER A 14 55.80 -30.28 30.53
CA SER A 14 55.00 -30.28 29.30
C SER A 14 53.62 -29.69 29.62
N SER A 15 53.40 -28.43 29.27
CA SER A 15 52.05 -27.86 29.19
C SER A 15 51.33 -28.53 28.01
N ALA A 16 50.54 -29.56 28.29
CA ALA A 16 49.56 -30.05 27.33
C ALA A 16 48.55 -28.93 27.07
N SER A 17 48.64 -28.27 25.92
CA SER A 17 47.57 -27.41 25.43
C SER A 17 46.41 -28.35 25.06
N PHE A 18 45.46 -28.50 25.99
CA PHE A 18 44.15 -29.06 25.66
C PHE A 18 43.45 -28.05 24.76
N GLY A 19 43.70 -28.13 23.45
CA GLY A 19 42.80 -27.54 22.48
C GLY A 19 41.46 -28.23 22.64
N GLN A 20 40.54 -27.62 23.38
CA GLN A 20 39.15 -28.07 23.38
C GLN A 20 38.67 -27.91 21.94
N ASN A 21 38.44 -29.04 21.28
CA ASN A 21 37.84 -29.07 19.96
C ASN A 21 36.36 -28.71 20.14
N PHE A 22 36.08 -27.40 20.22
CA PHE A 22 34.72 -26.91 20.21
C PHE A 22 34.17 -27.16 18.81
N SER A 23 33.45 -28.27 18.62
CA SER A 23 32.37 -28.29 17.64
C SER A 23 31.35 -27.29 18.17
N TYR A 24 31.44 -26.05 17.70
CA TYR A 24 30.53 -25.01 18.16
C TYR A 24 29.12 -25.36 17.70
N PRO A 25 28.12 -25.24 18.59
CA PRO A 25 26.74 -25.53 18.24
C PRO A 25 26.21 -24.59 17.16
N ASP A 26 25.24 -25.08 16.40
CA ASP A 26 24.45 -24.23 15.51
C ASP A 26 23.72 -23.16 16.34
N VAL A 27 23.73 -21.94 15.82
CA VAL A 27 23.05 -20.80 16.44
C VAL A 27 21.87 -20.42 15.58
N HIS A 28 20.74 -20.24 16.25
CA HIS A 28 19.45 -20.05 15.64
C HIS A 28 18.91 -18.67 15.98
N LEU A 29 18.54 -17.90 14.97
CA LEU A 29 17.82 -16.63 15.11
C LEU A 29 16.35 -16.93 15.38
N GLU A 30 15.80 -16.41 16.47
CA GLU A 30 14.40 -16.64 16.86
C GLU A 30 13.46 -15.53 16.43
N SER A 31 13.88 -14.28 16.64
CA SER A 31 13.03 -13.11 16.37
C SER A 31 13.84 -11.86 16.12
N VAL A 32 13.26 -10.93 15.34
CA VAL A 32 13.80 -9.59 15.12
C VAL A 32 12.72 -8.54 15.38
N THR A 33 13.11 -7.49 16.11
CA THR A 33 12.28 -6.34 16.41
C THR A 33 12.94 -5.08 15.85
N PHE A 34 12.18 -4.34 15.04
CA PHE A 34 12.60 -3.05 14.49
C PHE A 34 12.16 -1.90 15.38
N GLY A 35 13.02 -0.89 15.48
CA GLY A 35 12.80 0.36 16.22
C GLY A 35 13.49 1.53 15.51
N GLY A 36 13.69 2.64 16.23
CA GLY A 36 14.31 3.85 15.67
C GLY A 36 13.31 4.74 14.92
N ASN A 37 12.17 5.05 15.56
CA ASN A 37 11.09 5.87 15.00
C ASN A 37 10.45 5.23 13.75
N ASN A 38 10.07 3.96 13.86
CA ASN A 38 9.27 3.29 12.84
C ASN A 38 7.89 3.94 12.73
N LEU A 39 7.36 3.96 11.50
CA LEU A 39 6.01 4.40 11.22
C LEU A 39 5.03 3.25 11.47
N THR A 40 3.83 3.58 11.95
CA THR A 40 2.76 2.60 12.14
C THR A 40 2.19 2.18 10.78
N ILE A 41 2.06 0.87 10.57
CA ILE A 41 1.40 0.26 9.42
C ILE A 41 0.14 -0.46 9.92
N TYR A 42 -1.01 -0.07 9.37
CA TYR A 42 -2.30 -0.69 9.65
C TYR A 42 -2.58 -1.83 8.67
N ARG A 43 -3.23 -2.88 9.15
CA ARG A 43 -3.69 -3.99 8.32
C ARG A 43 -4.91 -3.58 7.51
N ASP A 44 -4.95 -4.01 6.27
CA ASP A 44 -6.00 -3.68 5.30
C ASP A 44 -7.39 -4.21 5.70
N ASP A 45 -7.43 -5.30 6.48
CA ASP A 45 -8.67 -5.89 7.02
C ASP A 45 -9.28 -5.11 8.20
N GLY A 46 -8.57 -4.07 8.68
CA GLY A 46 -8.96 -3.25 9.83
C GLY A 46 -8.72 -3.90 11.19
N SER A 47 -7.98 -5.01 11.28
CA SER A 47 -7.70 -5.72 12.53
C SER A 47 -6.66 -5.03 13.44
N GLY A 48 -6.22 -3.81 13.08
CA GLY A 48 -5.28 -2.99 13.84
C GLY A 48 -3.93 -2.84 13.14
N SER A 49 -2.92 -2.40 13.88
CA SER A 49 -1.55 -2.28 13.37
C SER A 49 -0.75 -3.56 13.55
N TYR A 50 0.29 -3.75 12.74
CA TYR A 50 1.29 -4.79 13.00
C TYR A 50 2.02 -4.53 14.34
N THR A 51 2.38 -5.61 15.04
CA THR A 51 3.04 -5.55 16.36
C THR A 51 4.48 -6.05 16.27
N THR A 52 5.20 -6.00 17.40
CA THR A 52 6.50 -6.67 17.56
C THR A 52 6.32 -8.12 18.02
N PRO A 53 7.30 -9.01 17.79
CA PRO A 53 8.42 -8.83 16.87
C PRO A 53 7.91 -8.77 15.41
N GLN A 54 8.69 -8.17 14.50
CA GLN A 54 8.30 -8.10 13.08
C GLN A 54 8.76 -9.33 12.30
N TRP A 55 9.69 -10.11 12.83
CA TRP A 55 10.12 -11.37 12.23
C TRP A 55 10.23 -12.46 13.29
N SER A 56 9.85 -13.69 12.93
CA SER A 56 10.08 -14.89 13.73
C SER A 56 10.62 -16.05 12.89
N GLU A 57 11.38 -16.95 13.51
CA GLU A 57 12.02 -18.11 12.86
C GLU A 57 11.03 -19.00 12.10
N LEU A 58 9.86 -19.26 12.71
CA LEU A 58 8.81 -20.07 12.11
C LEU A 58 8.12 -19.40 10.92
N ARG A 59 8.49 -18.15 10.60
CA ARG A 59 7.89 -17.30 9.55
C ARG A 59 6.37 -17.15 9.68
N THR A 60 5.82 -17.44 10.86
CA THR A 60 4.43 -17.11 11.20
C THR A 60 4.24 -15.62 11.38
N VAL A 61 5.35 -14.89 11.58
CA VAL A 61 5.40 -13.44 11.69
C VAL A 61 6.49 -12.92 10.75
N GLN A 62 6.08 -12.17 9.74
CA GLN A 62 6.96 -11.46 8.80
C GLN A 62 6.31 -10.11 8.43
N TYR A 63 6.11 -9.28 9.44
CA TYR A 63 5.39 -8.02 9.30
C TYR A 63 6.25 -6.95 8.61
N PRO A 64 5.63 -6.06 7.82
CA PRO A 64 6.34 -4.96 7.19
C PRO A 64 6.84 -3.93 8.21
N VAL A 65 7.82 -3.13 7.80
CA VAL A 65 8.36 -2.03 8.57
C VAL A 65 8.41 -0.77 7.70
N ALA A 66 8.16 0.41 8.27
CA ALA A 66 8.23 1.66 7.53
C ALA A 66 9.04 2.72 8.30
N TYR A 67 9.77 3.56 7.56
CA TYR A 67 10.57 4.66 8.07
C TYR A 67 10.42 5.91 7.20
N VAL A 68 10.76 7.07 7.77
CA VAL A 68 10.97 8.30 6.99
C VAL A 68 12.40 8.31 6.45
N SER A 69 12.60 8.81 5.25
CA SER A 69 13.92 9.02 4.66
C SER A 69 14.83 9.84 5.59
N GLY A 70 16.13 9.53 5.61
CA GLY A 70 17.08 10.15 6.54
C GLY A 70 17.02 9.60 7.98
N ASN A 71 16.02 8.81 8.36
CA ASN A 71 16.03 8.12 9.65
C ASN A 71 17.10 7.02 9.67
N THR A 72 17.59 6.72 10.87
CA THR A 72 18.51 5.61 11.11
C THR A 72 17.78 4.51 11.86
N PRO A 73 17.55 3.33 11.24
CA PRO A 73 16.80 2.26 11.88
C PRO A 73 17.58 1.68 13.06
N SER A 74 16.86 1.13 14.04
CA SER A 74 17.45 0.28 15.08
C SER A 74 16.82 -1.10 15.04
N VAL A 75 17.59 -2.13 15.41
CA VAL A 75 17.11 -3.51 15.46
C VAL A 75 17.56 -4.19 16.74
N GLY A 76 16.68 -4.98 17.34
CA GLY A 76 16.99 -5.96 18.38
C GLY A 76 16.67 -7.36 17.87
N ALA A 77 17.39 -8.37 18.36
CA ALA A 77 17.19 -9.75 17.94
C ALA A 77 17.41 -10.73 19.09
N SER A 78 16.72 -11.86 19.06
CA SER A 78 16.88 -12.97 20.02
C SER A 78 17.38 -14.21 19.30
N PHE A 79 18.27 -14.94 19.96
CA PHE A 79 18.90 -16.14 19.43
C PHE A 79 18.93 -17.24 20.49
N TYR A 80 19.08 -18.49 20.04
CA TYR A 80 19.46 -19.60 20.91
C TYR A 80 20.56 -20.47 20.30
N MET A 81 21.23 -21.22 21.16
CA MET A 81 22.14 -22.28 20.77
C MET A 81 21.87 -23.53 21.62
N GLU A 82 22.04 -24.69 21.02
CA GLU A 82 21.89 -25.98 21.70
C GLU A 82 23.25 -26.64 21.89
N CYS A 83 23.73 -26.69 23.14
CA CYS A 83 25.02 -27.31 23.47
C CYS A 83 25.12 -27.72 24.93
N ASP A 84 26.14 -28.51 25.25
CA ASP A 84 26.44 -28.89 26.64
C ASP A 84 27.02 -27.72 27.45
N LYS A 85 27.79 -26.84 26.79
CA LYS A 85 28.49 -25.71 27.41
C LYS A 85 28.57 -24.53 26.46
N ALA A 86 28.19 -23.36 26.95
CA ALA A 86 28.33 -22.09 26.26
C ALA A 86 29.30 -21.16 27.02
N PRO A 87 29.99 -20.25 26.33
CA PRO A 87 30.75 -19.18 26.99
C PRO A 87 29.81 -18.24 27.75
N ALA A 88 30.34 -17.46 28.70
CA ALA A 88 29.54 -16.48 29.46
C ALA A 88 29.05 -15.32 28.57
N THR A 89 29.88 -14.92 27.61
CA THR A 89 29.59 -13.86 26.64
C THR A 89 30.01 -14.27 25.24
N LEU A 90 29.43 -13.60 24.25
CA LEU A 90 29.85 -13.66 22.84
C LEU A 90 29.45 -12.37 22.13
N TRP A 91 29.90 -12.19 20.90
CA TRP A 91 29.59 -11.03 20.09
C TRP A 91 28.54 -11.36 19.04
N LEU A 92 27.61 -10.42 18.81
CA LEU A 92 26.60 -10.49 17.75
C LEU A 92 26.61 -9.20 16.93
N ARG A 93 26.35 -9.29 15.63
CA ARG A 93 26.15 -8.16 14.72
C ARG A 93 25.16 -8.51 13.61
N GLY A 94 24.64 -7.49 12.94
CA GLY A 94 23.81 -7.64 11.74
C GLY A 94 24.38 -6.83 10.57
N ALA A 95 24.25 -7.35 9.35
CA ALA A 95 24.67 -6.67 8.13
C ALA A 95 23.65 -6.90 7.01
N THR A 96 23.34 -5.85 6.25
CA THR A 96 22.54 -5.96 5.02
C THR A 96 23.46 -6.02 3.80
N PRO A 97 22.98 -6.57 2.66
CA PRO A 97 23.71 -6.54 1.40
C PRO A 97 24.09 -5.11 0.94
N ASP A 98 23.23 -4.13 1.22
CA ASP A 98 23.39 -2.73 0.82
C ASP A 98 24.26 -1.90 1.78
N SER A 99 25.17 -2.56 2.50
CA SER A 99 26.15 -1.94 3.41
C SER A 99 25.59 -1.31 4.68
N MET A 100 24.32 -1.54 5.01
CA MET A 100 23.79 -1.13 6.32
C MET A 100 24.32 -2.08 7.39
N LEU A 101 25.03 -1.53 8.39
CA LEU A 101 25.69 -2.31 9.44
C LEU A 101 25.04 -2.01 10.78
N PHE A 102 24.64 -3.07 11.49
CA PHE A 102 24.26 -3.03 12.89
C PHE A 102 25.48 -3.46 13.72
N PRO A 103 26.13 -2.52 14.44
CA PRO A 103 27.44 -2.75 15.06
C PRO A 103 27.50 -3.96 15.99
N ALA A 104 28.70 -4.55 16.08
CA ALA A 104 28.98 -5.62 17.01
C ALA A 104 28.67 -5.23 18.46
N LYS A 105 28.01 -6.12 19.19
CA LYS A 105 27.75 -6.02 20.63
C LYS A 105 28.14 -7.30 21.33
N GLU A 106 28.89 -7.16 22.41
CA GLU A 106 29.07 -8.26 23.36
C GLU A 106 27.77 -8.46 24.13
N VAL A 107 27.28 -9.69 24.16
CA VAL A 107 26.02 -10.08 24.79
C VAL A 107 26.26 -11.20 25.79
N ASN A 108 25.46 -11.21 26.85
CA ASN A 108 25.47 -12.29 27.83
C ASN A 108 24.75 -13.52 27.26
N VAL A 109 25.31 -14.70 27.52
CA VAL A 109 24.64 -15.97 27.26
C VAL A 109 23.90 -16.38 28.52
N SER A 110 22.59 -16.56 28.41
CA SER A 110 21.71 -16.91 29.53
C SER A 110 21.28 -18.37 29.44
N GLY A 111 21.18 -19.05 30.58
CA GLY A 111 20.74 -20.44 30.69
C GLY A 111 21.75 -21.38 31.38
N PRO A 112 21.63 -22.71 31.16
CA PRO A 112 20.71 -23.32 30.20
C PRO A 112 19.29 -23.54 30.78
N SER A 113 18.29 -23.43 29.91
CA SER A 113 16.99 -24.09 30.11
C SER A 113 17.04 -25.41 29.36
N GLY A 114 17.43 -26.50 30.05
CA GLY A 114 17.73 -27.78 29.39
C GLY A 114 19.12 -27.79 28.75
N ASN A 115 19.20 -28.00 27.43
CA ASN A 115 20.42 -27.87 26.61
C ASN A 115 20.47 -26.55 25.83
N ARG A 116 19.53 -25.64 26.10
CA ARG A 116 19.32 -24.42 25.32
C ARG A 116 19.81 -23.19 26.07
N PHE A 117 20.70 -22.44 25.43
CA PHE A 117 21.19 -21.14 25.89
C PHE A 117 20.60 -20.03 25.02
N ALA A 118 20.14 -18.95 25.66
CA ALA A 118 19.52 -17.81 25.00
C ALA A 118 20.44 -16.58 25.00
N MET A 119 20.39 -15.82 23.92
CA MET A 119 21.15 -14.58 23.72
C MET A 119 20.24 -13.49 23.18
N THR A 120 20.46 -12.26 23.63
CA THR A 120 19.69 -11.09 23.16
C THR A 120 20.65 -10.04 22.62
N TYR A 121 20.55 -9.77 21.33
CA TYR A 121 21.14 -8.57 20.72
C TYR A 121 20.25 -7.37 21.06
N PRO A 122 20.75 -6.39 21.85
CA PRO A 122 19.94 -5.26 22.27
C PRO A 122 19.56 -4.38 21.08
N SER A 123 18.48 -3.61 21.21
CA SER A 123 18.09 -2.62 20.20
C SER A 123 19.28 -1.70 19.88
N THR A 124 19.85 -1.87 18.70
CA THR A 124 21.07 -1.19 18.27
C THR A 124 20.80 -0.46 16.98
N GLN A 125 21.13 0.83 16.97
CA GLN A 125 21.01 1.69 15.80
C GLN A 125 22.03 1.27 14.73
N SER A 126 21.60 1.32 13.47
CA SER A 126 22.47 1.16 12.30
C SER A 126 23.58 2.22 12.27
N ALA A 127 24.73 1.87 11.70
CA ALA A 127 25.82 2.81 11.40
C ALA A 127 25.48 3.80 10.26
N SER A 128 24.42 3.54 9.50
CA SER A 128 24.00 4.35 8.36
C SER A 128 22.50 4.61 8.37
N ALA A 129 22.14 5.86 8.07
CA ALA A 129 20.77 6.27 7.82
C ALA A 129 20.29 5.84 6.43
N PHE A 130 18.98 5.81 6.23
CA PHE A 130 18.43 5.83 4.87
C PHE A 130 18.81 7.14 4.16
N ALA A 131 18.91 7.11 2.83
CA ALA A 131 19.12 8.33 2.05
C ALA A 131 18.03 9.35 2.37
N SER A 132 18.40 10.61 2.62
CA SER A 132 17.42 11.66 2.96
C SER A 132 16.76 12.21 1.70
N GLY A 133 15.45 12.50 1.79
CA GLY A 133 14.67 13.04 0.68
C GLY A 133 14.55 12.06 -0.49
N LYS A 134 14.50 10.76 -0.20
CA LYS A 134 14.40 9.72 -1.23
C LYS A 134 13.45 8.61 -0.77
N VAL A 135 12.52 8.23 -1.65
CA VAL A 135 11.65 7.07 -1.44
C VAL A 135 12.46 5.79 -1.70
N ASP A 136 12.26 4.79 -0.86
CA ASP A 136 12.88 3.48 -1.06
C ASP A 136 11.92 2.34 -0.68
N TYR A 137 12.20 1.18 -1.24
CA TYR A 137 11.41 -0.02 -1.06
C TYR A 137 12.32 -1.26 -1.15
N PHE A 138 12.27 -2.07 -0.12
CA PHE A 138 13.05 -3.31 0.00
C PHE A 138 12.10 -4.48 0.20
N HIS A 139 12.10 -5.41 -0.75
CA HIS A 139 11.29 -6.62 -0.71
C HIS A 139 12.08 -7.81 -1.26
N PRO A 140 12.80 -8.58 -0.41
CA PRO A 140 12.95 -8.42 1.04
C PRO A 140 14.09 -7.49 1.46
N PHE A 141 13.92 -6.78 2.58
CA PHE A 141 15.01 -6.24 3.40
C PHE A 141 15.64 -7.36 4.21
N THR A 142 16.84 -7.78 3.83
CA THR A 142 17.54 -8.92 4.45
C THR A 142 18.62 -8.45 5.41
N ILE A 143 18.57 -8.92 6.66
CA ILE A 143 19.66 -8.79 7.62
C ILE A 143 20.29 -10.16 7.80
N ARG A 144 21.59 -10.25 7.49
CA ARG A 144 22.44 -11.39 7.82
C ARG A 144 23.00 -11.18 9.21
N TRP A 145 22.74 -12.13 10.09
CA TRP A 145 23.22 -12.10 11.47
C TRP A 145 24.49 -12.92 11.57
N GLU A 146 25.43 -12.40 12.33
CA GLU A 146 26.71 -13.07 12.56
C GLU A 146 27.06 -13.03 14.03
N LEU A 147 27.73 -14.09 14.48
CA LEU A 147 28.26 -14.21 15.83
C LEU A 147 29.78 -14.37 15.81
N SER A 148 30.42 -14.00 16.92
CA SER A 148 31.84 -14.23 17.14
C SER A 148 32.13 -14.54 18.60
N PHE A 149 32.99 -15.54 18.85
CA PHE A 149 33.44 -15.91 20.19
C PHE A 149 34.64 -15.10 20.67
N ASP A 150 35.34 -14.42 19.76
CA ASP A 150 36.57 -13.67 20.02
C ASP A 150 36.49 -12.21 19.54
N GLY A 151 35.35 -11.80 18.96
CA GLY A 151 35.13 -10.47 18.37
C GLY A 151 35.84 -10.26 17.02
N VAL A 152 36.53 -11.28 16.49
CA VAL A 152 37.37 -11.18 15.28
C VAL A 152 36.89 -12.15 14.20
N ASN A 153 36.69 -13.42 14.56
CA ASN A 153 36.25 -14.47 13.65
C ASN A 153 34.72 -14.57 13.70
N TRP A 154 34.07 -14.14 12.62
CA TRP A 154 32.62 -14.08 12.49
C TRP A 154 32.08 -15.31 11.77
N ARG A 155 30.91 -15.77 12.20
CA ARG A 155 30.19 -16.93 11.64
C ARG A 155 28.72 -16.60 11.48
N ASP A 156 28.08 -17.26 10.52
CA ASP A 156 26.64 -17.10 10.26
C ASP A 156 25.81 -17.49 11.49
N ALA A 157 24.79 -16.69 11.79
CA ALA A 157 23.84 -16.87 12.89
C ALA A 157 22.40 -16.76 12.39
N GLY A 158 22.17 -17.02 11.09
CA GLY A 158 20.87 -16.92 10.44
C GLY A 158 20.58 -15.58 9.76
N THR A 159 19.39 -15.49 9.17
CA THR A 159 18.93 -14.36 8.37
C THR A 159 17.49 -14.00 8.71
N SER A 160 17.19 -12.70 8.77
CA SER A 160 15.81 -12.20 8.83
C SER A 160 15.45 -11.44 7.55
N GLU A 161 14.20 -11.55 7.13
CA GLU A 161 13.69 -10.94 5.91
C GLU A 161 12.38 -10.21 6.24
N ASN A 162 12.26 -8.92 5.92
CA ASN A 162 11.01 -8.17 6.08
C ASN A 162 10.78 -7.29 4.85
N THR A 163 9.53 -6.97 4.51
CA THR A 163 9.29 -5.83 3.60
C THR A 163 9.59 -4.54 4.35
N LEU A 164 10.36 -3.64 3.73
CA LEU A 164 10.69 -2.34 4.33
C LEU A 164 10.34 -1.20 3.36
N TYR A 165 9.60 -0.22 3.86
CA TYR A 165 9.20 0.98 3.16
C TYR A 165 9.94 2.21 3.70
N VAL A 166 10.43 3.09 2.82
CA VAL A 166 11.00 4.38 3.20
C VAL A 166 10.22 5.50 2.51
N THR A 167 9.54 6.34 3.29
CA THR A 167 8.77 7.48 2.76
C THR A 167 9.68 8.67 2.49
N PHE A 168 9.34 9.48 1.48
CA PHE A 168 10.07 10.67 1.06
C PHE A 168 10.28 11.66 2.21
N THR A 169 9.21 11.97 2.94
CA THR A 169 9.24 12.77 4.16
C THR A 169 8.26 12.21 5.20
N THR A 170 8.07 12.91 6.32
CA THR A 170 7.11 12.51 7.35
C THR A 170 5.69 12.44 6.74
N PRO A 171 5.00 11.29 6.86
CA PRO A 171 3.61 11.19 6.44
C PRO A 171 2.74 12.29 7.05
N MET A 172 1.70 12.70 6.34
CA MET A 172 0.68 13.56 6.95
C MET A 172 0.04 12.87 8.17
N SER A 173 -0.61 13.67 9.03
CA SER A 173 -1.44 13.11 10.10
C SER A 173 -2.56 12.27 9.51
N SER A 174 -2.73 11.05 10.01
CA SER A 174 -3.86 10.19 9.65
C SER A 174 -5.19 10.83 10.05
N THR A 175 -6.25 10.54 9.31
CA THR A 175 -7.62 10.98 9.59
C THR A 175 -8.57 9.78 9.53
N ASN A 176 -9.85 9.98 9.81
CA ASN A 176 -10.86 8.95 9.60
C ASN A 176 -11.05 8.55 8.11
N ARG A 177 -10.62 9.41 7.17
CA ARG A 177 -10.65 9.16 5.72
C ARG A 177 -9.35 8.54 5.20
N PHE A 178 -8.23 8.83 5.87
CA PHE A 178 -6.90 8.39 5.46
C PHE A 178 -6.18 7.71 6.63
N GLN A 179 -6.16 6.39 6.59
CA GLN A 179 -5.34 5.56 7.47
C GLN A 179 -4.20 4.97 6.66
N TRP A 180 -3.04 4.83 7.30
CA TRP A 180 -1.81 4.33 6.69
C TRP A 180 -1.80 2.80 6.67
N TYR A 181 -2.66 2.26 5.80
CA TYR A 181 -2.80 0.83 5.51
C TYR A 181 -1.59 0.27 4.79
N HIS A 182 -1.42 -1.06 4.80
CA HIS A 182 -0.26 -1.71 4.23
C HIS A 182 -0.20 -1.50 2.72
N THR A 183 -1.32 -1.67 2.01
CA THR A 183 -1.39 -1.37 0.57
C THR A 183 -1.03 0.08 0.25
N VAL A 184 -1.37 1.05 1.11
CA VAL A 184 -0.99 2.45 0.88
C VAL A 184 0.53 2.63 0.92
N TYR A 185 1.23 1.99 1.85
CA TYR A 185 2.69 1.99 1.86
C TYR A 185 3.27 1.26 0.65
N ASP A 186 2.72 0.10 0.30
CA ASP A 186 3.22 -0.69 -0.83
C ASP A 186 3.08 0.06 -2.14
N LEU A 187 1.86 0.44 -2.54
CA LEU A 187 1.61 1.15 -3.79
C LEU A 187 2.41 2.45 -3.87
N SER A 188 2.54 3.17 -2.76
CA SER A 188 3.28 4.42 -2.75
C SER A 188 4.79 4.21 -2.91
N CYS A 189 5.41 3.44 -2.03
CA CYS A 189 6.87 3.29 -2.00
C CYS A 189 7.40 2.38 -3.10
N ARG A 190 6.67 1.31 -3.48
CA ARG A 190 7.06 0.41 -4.58
C ARG A 190 7.11 1.17 -5.90
N ASN A 191 6.08 1.95 -6.20
CA ASN A 191 6.00 2.66 -7.47
C ASN A 191 6.90 3.89 -7.52
N ALA A 192 7.03 4.63 -6.43
CA ALA A 192 7.91 5.81 -6.37
C ALA A 192 9.35 5.49 -5.95
N LYS A 193 9.78 4.21 -6.00
CA LYS A 193 11.13 3.81 -5.57
C LYS A 193 12.17 4.64 -6.33
N ASP A 194 13.15 5.12 -5.58
CA ASP A 194 14.23 5.98 -6.06
C ASP A 194 13.86 7.43 -6.40
N ALA A 195 12.58 7.81 -6.35
CA ALA A 195 12.15 9.19 -6.53
C ALA A 195 12.66 10.08 -5.38
N SER A 196 13.06 11.31 -5.72
CA SER A 196 13.67 12.26 -4.77
C SER A 196 13.07 13.67 -4.84
N ASP A 197 11.92 13.82 -5.50
CA ASP A 197 11.17 15.07 -5.58
C ASP A 197 9.67 14.78 -5.72
N GLU A 198 8.82 15.72 -5.30
CA GLU A 198 7.37 15.49 -5.28
C GLU A 198 6.79 15.24 -6.67
N THR A 199 7.31 15.90 -7.71
CA THR A 199 6.79 15.75 -9.08
C THR A 199 7.04 14.34 -9.60
N SER A 200 8.25 13.81 -9.42
CA SER A 200 8.58 12.43 -9.80
C SER A 200 7.80 11.42 -8.96
N ILE A 201 7.59 11.66 -7.67
CA ILE A 201 6.76 10.81 -6.80
C ILE A 201 5.32 10.76 -7.30
N ILE A 202 4.68 11.92 -7.54
CA ILE A 202 3.28 11.98 -8.01
C ILE A 202 3.13 11.21 -9.33
N ALA A 203 4.03 11.47 -10.30
CA ALA A 203 3.99 10.82 -11.60
C ALA A 203 4.18 9.30 -11.50
N GLN A 204 5.12 8.85 -10.67
CA GLN A 204 5.41 7.42 -10.50
C GLN A 204 4.30 6.68 -9.76
N VAL A 205 3.74 7.26 -8.69
CA VAL A 205 2.57 6.69 -8.00
C VAL A 205 1.37 6.63 -8.95
N TRP A 206 1.15 7.68 -9.76
CA TRP A 206 0.05 7.69 -10.73
C TRP A 206 0.15 6.56 -11.76
N ASN A 207 1.35 6.15 -12.18
CA ASN A 207 1.52 5.10 -13.18
C ASN A 207 0.86 3.77 -12.78
N GLU A 208 0.74 3.46 -11.48
CA GLU A 208 0.01 2.28 -10.97
C GLU A 208 -1.44 2.23 -11.40
N PHE A 209 -2.07 3.37 -11.67
CA PHE A 209 -3.48 3.44 -12.05
C PHE A 209 -3.68 3.36 -13.56
N THR A 210 -2.63 3.58 -14.36
CA THR A 210 -2.76 3.81 -15.82
C THR A 210 -3.01 2.55 -16.65
N ASP A 211 -2.67 1.38 -16.13
CA ASP A 211 -2.94 0.08 -16.77
C ASP A 211 -4.25 -0.55 -16.29
N GLN A 212 -4.98 0.16 -15.40
CA GLN A 212 -6.25 -0.28 -14.82
C GLN A 212 -6.14 -1.63 -14.07
N ASN A 213 -4.95 -1.96 -13.55
CA ASN A 213 -4.70 -3.19 -12.80
C ASN A 213 -4.09 -2.87 -11.43
N VAL A 214 -4.86 -2.17 -10.59
CA VAL A 214 -4.41 -1.83 -9.23
C VAL A 214 -4.55 -3.06 -8.33
N LEU A 215 -3.43 -3.47 -7.74
CA LEU A 215 -3.36 -4.61 -6.83
C LEU A 215 -3.07 -4.16 -5.39
N ASP A 216 -3.53 -4.94 -4.42
CA ASP A 216 -3.17 -4.75 -3.02
C ASP A 216 -1.73 -5.25 -2.73
N PHE A 217 -1.26 -5.11 -1.48
CA PHE A 217 0.08 -5.58 -1.10
C PHE A 217 0.29 -7.10 -1.23
N GLN A 218 -0.79 -7.89 -1.35
CA GLN A 218 -0.76 -9.34 -1.55
C GLN A 218 -0.82 -9.74 -3.03
N GLY A 219 -1.07 -8.78 -3.92
CA GLY A 219 -1.28 -9.01 -5.35
C GLY A 219 -2.73 -9.29 -5.72
N ASP A 220 -3.68 -9.06 -4.81
CA ASP A 220 -5.11 -9.22 -5.08
C ASP A 220 -5.69 -7.96 -5.77
N SER A 221 -6.57 -8.19 -6.74
CA SER A 221 -7.19 -7.12 -7.53
C SER A 221 -8.09 -6.20 -6.70
N LEU A 222 -7.82 -4.90 -6.73
CA LEU A 222 -8.74 -3.88 -6.23
C LEU A 222 -9.72 -3.48 -7.35
N HIS A 223 -10.97 -3.94 -7.24
CA HIS A 223 -11.98 -3.72 -8.26
C HIS A 223 -12.69 -2.37 -8.10
N TYR A 224 -12.72 -1.59 -9.17
CA TYR A 224 -13.68 -0.51 -9.36
C TYR A 224 -15.01 -1.13 -9.80
N TYR A 225 -15.97 -1.19 -8.87
CA TYR A 225 -17.22 -1.96 -8.99
C TYR A 225 -17.00 -3.44 -9.34
N LYS A 226 -16.65 -4.27 -8.36
CA LYS A 226 -16.70 -5.74 -8.49
C LYS A 226 -18.11 -6.22 -8.87
N THR A 227 -19.12 -5.55 -8.31
CA THR A 227 -20.51 -5.56 -8.76
C THR A 227 -20.98 -4.12 -8.89
N TRP A 228 -21.93 -3.85 -9.80
CA TRP A 228 -22.39 -2.48 -10.09
C TRP A 228 -23.13 -1.79 -8.94
N ASP A 229 -23.44 -2.50 -7.85
CA ASP A 229 -24.12 -1.98 -6.65
C ASP A 229 -23.25 -2.02 -5.38
N SER A 230 -21.95 -1.78 -5.54
CA SER A 230 -21.00 -1.77 -4.42
C SER A 230 -21.49 -0.86 -3.28
N PRO A 231 -21.51 -1.34 -2.02
CA PRO A 231 -21.79 -0.50 -0.85
C PRO A 231 -20.51 0.08 -0.21
N ASN A 232 -19.35 -0.17 -0.81
CA ASN A 232 -18.06 0.05 -0.19
C ASN A 232 -17.57 1.46 -0.46
N VAL A 233 -17.90 2.34 0.49
CA VAL A 233 -17.65 3.78 0.40
C VAL A 233 -16.64 4.34 1.42
N THR A 234 -15.65 3.53 1.80
CA THR A 234 -14.41 4.06 2.44
C THR A 234 -13.15 3.40 1.86
N LEU A 235 -11.98 4.08 1.91
CA LEU A 235 -10.68 3.44 1.63
C LEU A 235 -10.52 2.11 2.38
N SER A 236 -10.95 2.07 3.64
CA SER A 236 -10.92 0.85 4.46
C SER A 236 -11.80 -0.29 3.93
N THR A 237 -12.95 0.03 3.32
CA THR A 237 -13.84 -1.00 2.74
C THR A 237 -13.36 -1.44 1.36
N LEU A 238 -12.72 -0.56 0.58
CA LEU A 238 -11.99 -0.96 -0.63
C LEU A 238 -10.91 -1.99 -0.30
N LEU A 239 -10.02 -1.68 0.64
CA LEU A 239 -8.91 -2.55 0.99
C LEU A 239 -9.35 -3.85 1.67
N LYS A 240 -10.42 -3.81 2.46
CA LYS A 240 -10.94 -5.02 3.13
C LYS A 240 -11.69 -5.98 2.19
N TYR A 241 -12.46 -5.43 1.24
CA TYR A 241 -13.38 -6.22 0.42
C TYR A 241 -12.97 -6.29 -1.06
N HIS A 242 -11.88 -5.64 -1.43
CA HIS A 242 -11.33 -5.58 -2.79
C HIS A 242 -12.39 -5.11 -3.81
N ASN A 243 -13.26 -4.21 -3.38
CA ASN A 243 -14.37 -3.69 -4.16
C ASN A 243 -14.70 -2.29 -3.65
N GLY A 244 -14.76 -1.31 -4.55
CA GLY A 244 -15.04 0.07 -4.21
C GLY A 244 -15.68 0.85 -5.35
N GLU A 245 -15.85 2.14 -5.12
CA GLU A 245 -16.43 3.11 -6.06
C GLU A 245 -15.39 4.20 -6.39
N CYS A 246 -15.75 5.23 -7.15
CA CYS A 246 -14.74 6.16 -7.68
C CYS A 246 -14.01 6.91 -6.57
N TYR A 247 -14.76 7.31 -5.54
CA TYR A 247 -14.18 8.00 -4.42
C TYR A 247 -13.26 7.11 -3.54
N THR A 248 -13.37 5.76 -3.54
CA THR A 248 -12.38 4.90 -2.84
C THR A 248 -11.03 4.96 -3.54
N PHE A 249 -11.02 4.99 -4.88
CA PHE A 249 -9.79 5.06 -5.67
C PHE A 249 -9.17 6.46 -5.61
N ALA A 250 -9.99 7.52 -5.61
CA ALA A 250 -9.52 8.88 -5.33
C ALA A 250 -8.85 8.96 -3.94
N GLN A 251 -9.44 8.31 -2.93
CA GLN A 251 -8.83 8.20 -1.60
C GLN A 251 -7.54 7.39 -1.60
N LEU A 252 -7.47 6.27 -2.32
CA LEU A 252 -6.27 5.45 -2.42
C LEU A 252 -5.10 6.22 -3.05
N PHE A 253 -5.35 6.94 -4.14
CA PHE A 253 -4.33 7.76 -4.79
C PHE A 253 -3.86 8.89 -3.86
N LEU A 254 -4.78 9.65 -3.25
CA LEU A 254 -4.40 10.70 -2.30
C LEU A 254 -3.68 10.15 -1.07
N ALA A 255 -4.11 9.01 -0.51
CA ALA A 255 -3.44 8.35 0.60
C ALA A 255 -1.98 8.01 0.25
N SER A 256 -1.77 7.52 -0.97
CA SER A 256 -0.45 7.15 -1.49
C SER A 256 0.46 8.37 -1.67
N LEU A 257 -0.06 9.57 -1.86
CA LEU A 257 0.75 10.80 -1.88
C LEU A 257 0.98 11.34 -0.46
N LYS A 258 -0.06 11.31 0.38
CA LYS A 258 -0.01 11.79 1.77
C LYS A 258 0.94 11.00 2.64
N ILE A 259 1.11 9.70 2.38
CA ILE A 259 2.10 8.87 3.07
C ILE A 259 3.54 9.31 2.76
N GLN A 260 3.77 9.95 1.61
CA GLN A 260 5.05 10.55 1.23
C GLN A 260 5.26 11.95 1.82
N GLY A 261 4.28 12.45 2.59
CA GLY A 261 4.24 13.81 3.14
C GLY A 261 3.83 14.87 2.11
N ILE A 262 3.38 14.47 0.92
CA ILE A 262 2.93 15.39 -0.12
C ILE A 262 1.51 15.86 0.21
N SER A 263 1.37 17.17 0.40
CA SER A 263 0.09 17.82 0.68
C SER A 263 -0.23 18.86 -0.38
N ARG A 264 -1.48 18.86 -0.82
CA ARG A 264 -2.07 19.88 -1.69
C ARG A 264 -3.44 20.23 -1.13
N ASN A 265 -3.78 21.52 -1.12
CA ASN A 265 -5.14 21.94 -0.82
C ASN A 265 -6.04 21.67 -2.04
N ASN A 266 -7.33 21.53 -1.78
CA ASN A 266 -8.37 21.40 -2.81
C ASN A 266 -8.12 20.22 -3.76
N ASN A 267 -7.62 19.11 -3.24
CA ASN A 267 -7.11 17.97 -3.99
C ASN A 267 -8.15 16.88 -4.26
N TYR A 268 -9.37 17.02 -3.74
CA TYR A 268 -10.46 16.07 -3.93
C TYR A 268 -11.64 16.76 -4.59
N VAL A 269 -12.11 16.21 -5.70
CA VAL A 269 -13.12 16.82 -6.56
C VAL A 269 -14.35 15.92 -6.59
N TYR A 270 -15.48 16.49 -6.18
CA TYR A 270 -16.80 15.88 -6.30
C TYR A 270 -17.52 16.49 -7.50
N ILE A 271 -17.81 15.68 -8.52
CA ILE A 271 -18.41 16.09 -9.79
C ILE A 271 -19.87 15.65 -9.83
N THR A 272 -20.78 16.56 -10.16
CA THR A 272 -22.19 16.26 -10.47
C THR A 272 -22.63 17.02 -11.71
N PRO A 273 -23.75 16.65 -12.34
CA PRO A 273 -24.44 17.56 -13.26
C PRO A 273 -24.80 18.87 -12.55
N ASN A 274 -24.93 19.97 -13.29
CA ASN A 274 -25.30 21.28 -12.74
C ASN A 274 -26.79 21.39 -12.31
N GLU A 275 -27.50 20.26 -12.14
CA GLU A 275 -28.88 20.17 -11.64
C GLU A 275 -29.91 21.13 -12.27
N GLN A 276 -29.70 21.55 -13.52
CA GLN A 276 -30.64 22.42 -14.23
C GLN A 276 -31.99 21.70 -14.41
N ASN A 277 -33.09 22.45 -14.28
CA ASN A 277 -34.42 21.93 -14.56
C ASN A 277 -34.68 21.89 -16.07
N ALA A 278 -35.01 20.71 -16.59
CA ALA A 278 -35.48 20.50 -17.94
C ALA A 278 -36.74 19.63 -17.90
N CYS A 279 -37.77 20.04 -18.64
CA CYS A 279 -39.02 19.29 -18.77
C CYS A 279 -39.71 18.97 -17.44
N GLY A 280 -39.54 19.83 -16.43
CA GLY A 280 -40.14 19.66 -15.10
C GLY A 280 -39.32 18.80 -14.14
N HIS A 281 -38.12 18.37 -14.51
CA HIS A 281 -37.25 17.51 -13.70
C HIS A 281 -35.81 18.05 -13.67
N LEU A 282 -35.10 17.76 -12.57
CA LEU A 282 -33.69 18.12 -12.45
C LEU A 282 -32.83 17.13 -13.23
N VAL A 283 -31.91 17.64 -14.04
CA VAL A 283 -30.86 16.83 -14.66
C VAL A 283 -29.91 16.39 -13.56
N ASN A 284 -29.96 15.11 -13.21
CA ASN A 284 -29.28 14.57 -12.04
C ASN A 284 -28.40 13.36 -12.38
N ARG A 285 -28.15 13.12 -13.67
CA ARG A 285 -27.33 12.02 -14.17
C ARG A 285 -26.48 12.45 -15.36
N PHE A 286 -25.41 11.70 -15.58
CA PHE A 286 -24.57 11.75 -16.77
C PHE A 286 -24.19 10.32 -17.17
N LEU A 287 -24.04 10.13 -18.48
CA LEU A 287 -23.61 8.88 -19.09
C LEU A 287 -22.11 9.00 -19.36
N VAL A 288 -21.32 8.13 -18.76
CA VAL A 288 -19.88 7.99 -19.01
C VAL A 288 -19.68 6.88 -20.05
N HIS A 289 -18.60 6.94 -20.83
CA HIS A 289 -18.27 5.98 -21.89
C HIS A 289 -19.27 5.91 -23.04
N ASP A 290 -19.06 4.99 -23.97
CA ASP A 290 -19.85 4.86 -25.18
C ASP A 290 -21.27 4.39 -24.86
N TRP A 291 -22.25 5.24 -25.19
CA TRP A 291 -23.66 4.89 -25.23
C TRP A 291 -24.18 5.13 -26.64
N ASN A 292 -25.06 4.26 -27.12
CA ASN A 292 -25.62 4.38 -28.45
C ASN A 292 -27.08 4.85 -28.37
N PHE A 293 -27.30 6.02 -28.95
CA PHE A 293 -28.56 6.74 -28.98
C PHE A 293 -29.35 6.34 -30.24
N GLY A 294 -30.46 5.63 -30.02
CA GLY A 294 -31.33 5.10 -31.06
C GLY A 294 -32.39 6.08 -31.54
N THR A 295 -33.64 5.63 -31.62
CA THR A 295 -34.76 6.49 -32.08
C THR A 295 -35.41 7.18 -30.89
N PRO A 296 -35.51 8.52 -30.87
CA PRO A 296 -36.04 9.24 -29.71
C PRO A 296 -37.58 9.09 -29.59
N SER A 297 -38.05 8.51 -28.50
CA SER A 297 -39.47 8.29 -28.20
C SER A 297 -40.10 9.37 -27.30
N ALA A 298 -39.29 10.25 -26.70
CA ALA A 298 -39.76 11.32 -25.80
C ALA A 298 -39.72 12.74 -26.41
N SER A 299 -39.39 12.88 -27.69
CA SER A 299 -39.27 14.19 -28.37
C SER A 299 -40.48 15.11 -28.18
N SER A 300 -41.72 14.57 -28.17
CA SER A 300 -42.94 15.37 -27.99
C SER A 300 -43.18 15.83 -26.56
N THR A 301 -42.61 15.12 -25.58
CA THR A 301 -42.78 15.41 -24.15
C THR A 301 -41.61 16.22 -23.59
N CYS A 302 -40.40 15.97 -24.08
CA CYS A 302 -39.18 16.64 -23.65
C CYS A 302 -38.21 16.79 -24.83
N PRO A 303 -38.32 17.87 -25.63
CA PRO A 303 -37.45 18.07 -26.78
C PRO A 303 -35.95 18.16 -26.45
N LEU A 304 -35.60 18.62 -25.24
CA LEU A 304 -34.21 18.76 -24.79
C LEU A 304 -33.58 17.42 -24.35
N PHE A 305 -34.40 16.45 -23.95
CA PHE A 305 -33.99 15.10 -23.55
C PHE A 305 -34.89 14.09 -24.29
N PRO A 306 -34.68 13.94 -25.60
CA PRO A 306 -35.66 13.30 -26.48
C PRO A 306 -35.62 11.77 -26.40
N PHE A 307 -34.59 11.18 -25.80
CA PHE A 307 -34.44 9.75 -25.64
C PHE A 307 -34.96 9.29 -24.27
N LYS A 308 -35.63 8.15 -24.24
CA LYS A 308 -36.27 7.60 -23.05
C LYS A 308 -35.98 6.13 -22.87
N ASN A 309 -35.53 5.78 -21.66
CA ASN A 309 -35.57 4.41 -21.17
C ASN A 309 -36.53 4.31 -19.99
N THR A 310 -37.06 3.10 -19.76
CA THR A 310 -37.85 2.78 -18.57
C THR A 310 -37.36 1.51 -17.92
N TYR A 311 -37.50 1.39 -16.60
CA TYR A 311 -37.21 0.15 -15.90
C TYR A 311 -37.95 0.04 -14.56
N THR A 312 -38.14 -1.19 -14.08
CA THR A 312 -38.60 -1.48 -12.70
C THR A 312 -37.43 -1.80 -11.76
N SER A 313 -36.41 -2.49 -12.26
CA SER A 313 -35.13 -2.73 -11.59
C SER A 313 -34.00 -2.42 -12.56
N LEU A 314 -33.10 -1.49 -12.18
CA LEU A 314 -32.07 -0.97 -13.08
C LEU A 314 -31.01 -2.02 -13.44
N PHE A 315 -30.71 -2.91 -12.51
CA PHE A 315 -29.69 -3.93 -12.69
C PHE A 315 -30.31 -5.30 -12.92
N ASN A 316 -29.65 -6.09 -13.76
CA ASN A 316 -29.96 -7.51 -13.90
C ASN A 316 -29.62 -8.27 -12.59
N GLY A 317 -30.02 -9.55 -12.50
CA GLY A 317 -29.78 -10.36 -11.29
C GLY A 317 -28.30 -10.53 -10.91
N THR A 318 -27.39 -10.46 -11.88
CA THR A 318 -25.94 -10.56 -11.69
C THR A 318 -25.26 -9.22 -11.45
N LYS A 319 -25.98 -8.09 -11.62
CA LYS A 319 -25.52 -6.71 -11.45
C LYS A 319 -24.26 -6.37 -12.24
N THR A 320 -24.31 -6.74 -13.52
CA THR A 320 -23.24 -6.58 -14.51
C THR A 320 -23.73 -5.94 -15.81
N SER A 321 -25.02 -5.61 -15.88
CA SER A 321 -25.62 -4.87 -17.00
C SER A 321 -26.85 -4.11 -16.53
N TYR A 322 -27.23 -3.10 -17.31
CA TYR A 322 -28.53 -2.47 -17.18
C TYR A 322 -29.66 -3.41 -17.61
N ASN A 323 -30.84 -3.23 -17.01
CA ASN A 323 -32.07 -3.97 -17.30
C ASN A 323 -33.19 -2.96 -17.55
N PHE A 324 -33.39 -2.62 -18.83
CA PHE A 324 -34.44 -1.71 -19.27
C PHE A 324 -35.68 -2.48 -19.76
N ASP A 325 -36.86 -2.00 -19.40
CA ASP A 325 -38.15 -2.48 -19.92
C ASP A 325 -38.43 -1.92 -21.32
N THR A 326 -38.01 -0.68 -21.57
CA THR A 326 -37.98 -0.03 -22.89
C THR A 326 -36.70 0.80 -22.99
N GLU A 327 -36.08 0.85 -24.17
CA GLU A 327 -34.82 1.56 -24.37
C GLU A 327 -34.75 2.28 -25.72
N ASP A 328 -34.50 3.59 -25.66
CA ASP A 328 -34.05 4.38 -26.81
C ASP A 328 -32.51 4.45 -26.83
N VAL A 329 -31.85 4.36 -25.68
CA VAL A 329 -30.40 4.44 -25.52
C VAL A 329 -29.88 3.14 -24.93
N HIS A 330 -28.88 2.52 -25.55
CA HIS A 330 -28.27 1.31 -25.03
C HIS A 330 -26.82 1.55 -24.62
N ASP A 331 -26.47 0.94 -23.48
CA ASP A 331 -25.11 0.90 -22.96
C ASP A 331 -24.24 0.07 -23.92
N SER A 332 -23.01 0.53 -24.14
CA SER A 332 -21.99 -0.20 -24.90
C SER A 332 -20.76 -0.36 -24.03
N LEU A 333 -19.92 -1.35 -24.37
CA LEU A 333 -18.71 -1.61 -23.61
C LEU A 333 -17.84 -0.35 -23.55
N GLY A 334 -17.63 0.15 -22.34
CA GLY A 334 -16.92 1.40 -22.09
C GLY A 334 -15.41 1.25 -21.92
N ILE A 335 -14.80 2.27 -21.31
CA ILE A 335 -13.40 2.19 -20.86
C ILE A 335 -13.36 1.32 -19.60
N PRO A 336 -12.47 0.30 -19.54
CA PRO A 336 -12.30 -0.49 -18.34
C PRO A 336 -11.94 0.38 -17.14
N GLY A 337 -12.49 0.03 -15.98
CA GLY A 337 -12.00 0.53 -14.71
C GLY A 337 -10.99 -0.43 -14.08
N SER A 338 -10.43 -0.03 -12.94
CA SER A 338 -9.48 -0.87 -12.21
C SER A 338 -10.02 -2.28 -11.98
N CYS A 339 -9.36 -3.28 -12.57
CA CYS A 339 -9.72 -4.69 -12.50
C CYS A 339 -11.17 -5.02 -12.90
N GLN A 340 -11.84 -4.16 -13.68
CA GLN A 340 -13.23 -4.34 -14.10
C GLN A 340 -13.37 -3.92 -15.58
N PRO A 341 -13.56 -4.86 -16.53
CA PRO A 341 -13.71 -4.53 -17.94
C PRO A 341 -14.91 -3.64 -18.25
N ASP A 342 -15.99 -3.72 -17.46
CA ASP A 342 -17.23 -3.01 -17.75
C ASP A 342 -17.88 -2.51 -16.44
N PRO A 343 -17.37 -1.41 -15.85
CA PRO A 343 -17.99 -0.80 -14.67
C PRO A 343 -19.31 -0.11 -15.05
N PRO A 344 -20.20 0.19 -14.07
CA PRO A 344 -21.40 0.97 -14.37
C PRO A 344 -21.00 2.31 -15.00
N SER A 345 -21.84 2.83 -15.89
CA SER A 345 -21.55 3.99 -16.73
C SER A 345 -22.61 5.11 -16.58
N TRP A 346 -23.65 4.89 -15.78
CA TRP A 346 -24.72 5.84 -15.47
C TRP A 346 -24.63 6.38 -14.05
N PHE A 347 -24.14 7.61 -13.92
CA PHE A 347 -23.77 8.18 -12.62
C PHE A 347 -24.58 9.41 -12.26
N ASN A 348 -24.78 9.64 -10.97
CA ASN A 348 -25.27 10.91 -10.43
C ASN A 348 -24.16 11.77 -9.82
N ASN A 349 -23.00 11.17 -9.61
CA ASN A 349 -21.82 11.81 -9.06
C ASN A 349 -20.59 11.00 -9.47
N HIS A 350 -19.43 11.65 -9.49
CA HIS A 350 -18.14 10.99 -9.68
C HIS A 350 -17.07 11.74 -8.89
N GLN A 351 -16.10 11.05 -8.31
CA GLN A 351 -15.05 11.67 -7.51
C GLN A 351 -13.68 11.31 -8.02
N ILE A 352 -12.88 12.35 -8.19
CA ILE A 352 -11.52 12.28 -8.73
C ILE A 352 -10.62 13.21 -7.91
N THR A 353 -9.34 13.29 -8.26
CA THR A 353 -8.39 14.16 -7.56
C THR A 353 -7.96 15.33 -8.44
N TRP A 354 -7.54 16.43 -7.82
CA TRP A 354 -6.96 17.58 -8.50
C TRP A 354 -5.59 17.91 -7.94
N ILE A 355 -4.56 17.78 -8.76
CA ILE A 355 -3.17 17.93 -8.31
C ILE A 355 -2.42 18.73 -9.36
N ASP A 356 -1.81 19.84 -8.93
CA ASP A 356 -0.93 20.68 -9.74
C ASP A 356 -1.54 21.06 -11.12
N GLY A 357 -2.84 21.37 -11.11
CA GLY A 357 -3.59 21.82 -12.30
C GLY A 357 -4.16 20.71 -13.19
N LYS A 358 -4.04 19.43 -12.80
CA LYS A 358 -4.57 18.29 -13.53
C LYS A 358 -5.64 17.55 -12.71
N TYR A 359 -6.64 17.02 -13.40
CA TYR A 359 -7.62 16.10 -12.82
C TYR A 359 -7.15 14.66 -13.06
N TYR A 360 -7.08 13.86 -12.00
CA TYR A 360 -6.67 12.45 -12.07
C TYR A 360 -7.85 11.57 -11.68
N ASP A 361 -8.21 10.66 -12.56
CA ASP A 361 -9.26 9.68 -12.34
C ASP A 361 -8.65 8.28 -12.12
N PRO A 362 -8.27 7.94 -10.88
CA PRO A 362 -7.62 6.67 -10.56
C PRO A 362 -8.53 5.45 -10.76
N SER A 363 -9.84 5.64 -10.91
CA SER A 363 -10.75 4.53 -11.22
C SER A 363 -10.59 4.03 -12.64
N TYR A 364 -10.31 4.94 -13.58
CA TYR A 364 -10.19 4.65 -15.00
C TYR A 364 -8.75 4.79 -15.53
N GLY A 365 -7.82 5.28 -14.71
CA GLY A 365 -6.42 5.46 -15.11
C GLY A 365 -6.19 6.61 -16.09
N VAL A 366 -7.08 7.61 -16.10
CA VAL A 366 -7.05 8.73 -17.07
C VAL A 366 -6.85 10.08 -16.39
N MET A 367 -6.34 11.05 -17.15
CA MET A 367 -6.14 12.43 -16.70
C MET A 367 -6.83 13.43 -17.62
N PHE A 368 -7.24 14.56 -17.05
CA PHE A 368 -7.90 15.64 -17.78
C PHE A 368 -7.30 17.00 -17.43
N ASP A 369 -7.34 17.91 -18.41
CA ASP A 369 -6.80 19.26 -18.27
C ASP A 369 -7.82 20.25 -17.69
N SER A 370 -9.11 19.94 -17.81
CA SER A 370 -10.22 20.78 -17.33
C SER A 370 -11.50 19.96 -17.16
N LEU A 371 -12.52 20.53 -16.51
CA LEU A 371 -13.85 19.90 -16.45
C LEU A 371 -14.49 19.74 -17.83
N GLN A 372 -14.27 20.71 -18.72
CA GLN A 372 -14.75 20.60 -20.10
C GLN A 372 -14.06 19.45 -20.85
N ASP A 373 -12.80 19.18 -20.53
CA ASP A 373 -12.07 18.06 -21.09
C ASP A 373 -12.67 16.71 -20.66
N ILE A 374 -13.16 16.61 -19.41
CA ILE A 374 -13.92 15.45 -18.93
C ILE A 374 -15.20 15.28 -19.74
N VAL A 375 -15.99 16.35 -19.90
CA VAL A 375 -17.23 16.31 -20.70
C VAL A 375 -16.93 15.81 -22.12
N ASN A 376 -15.92 16.38 -22.77
CA ASN A 376 -15.64 16.09 -24.17
C ASN A 376 -15.04 14.69 -24.41
N LYS A 377 -14.31 14.13 -23.43
CA LYS A 377 -13.57 12.88 -23.60
C LYS A 377 -14.19 11.67 -22.92
N ALA A 378 -15.03 11.88 -21.91
CA ALA A 378 -15.53 10.79 -21.06
C ALA A 378 -17.06 10.71 -20.98
N VAL A 379 -17.78 11.76 -21.35
CA VAL A 379 -19.25 11.83 -21.23
C VAL A 379 -19.90 11.63 -22.59
N SER A 380 -20.86 10.70 -22.69
CA SER A 380 -21.69 10.49 -23.88
C SER A 380 -23.04 11.20 -23.83
N GLY A 381 -23.47 11.64 -22.64
CA GLY A 381 -24.71 12.39 -22.54
C GLY A 381 -25.08 12.78 -21.13
N TRP A 382 -26.23 13.44 -21.06
CA TRP A 382 -26.84 13.88 -19.81
C TRP A 382 -28.18 13.21 -19.62
N GLY A 383 -28.64 13.12 -18.37
CA GLY A 383 -30.02 12.73 -18.17
C GLY A 383 -30.59 12.97 -16.79
N MET A 384 -31.84 12.57 -16.67
CA MET A 384 -32.65 12.73 -15.48
C MET A 384 -33.36 11.42 -15.17
N ARG A 385 -33.44 11.10 -13.88
CA ARG A 385 -34.18 9.95 -13.38
C ARG A 385 -35.30 10.39 -12.44
N TYR A 386 -36.51 9.94 -12.71
CA TYR A 386 -37.67 10.11 -11.83
C TYR A 386 -38.58 8.86 -11.86
N GLN A 387 -39.51 8.77 -10.92
CA GLN A 387 -40.42 7.63 -10.80
C GLN A 387 -41.86 8.05 -11.14
N GLN A 388 -42.56 7.20 -11.89
CA GLN A 388 -43.97 7.36 -12.23
C GLN A 388 -44.68 6.01 -12.14
N SER A 389 -45.70 5.91 -11.29
CA SER A 389 -46.54 4.70 -11.15
C SER A 389 -45.75 3.39 -10.96
N GLY A 390 -44.68 3.41 -10.16
CA GLY A 390 -43.84 2.24 -9.89
C GLY A 390 -42.79 1.92 -10.96
N THR A 391 -42.73 2.68 -12.05
CA THR A 391 -41.70 2.58 -13.10
C THR A 391 -40.74 3.76 -12.99
N TYR A 392 -39.43 3.51 -13.12
CA TYR A 392 -38.45 4.56 -13.29
C TYR A 392 -38.37 4.98 -14.75
N ILE A 393 -38.33 6.29 -14.98
CA ILE A 393 -38.15 6.91 -16.29
C ILE A 393 -36.79 7.59 -16.31
N MET A 394 -36.03 7.32 -17.37
CA MET A 394 -34.79 7.99 -17.70
C MET A 394 -35.01 8.80 -18.97
N LEU A 395 -34.86 10.12 -18.91
CA LEU A 395 -34.78 10.95 -20.11
C LEU A 395 -33.33 11.38 -20.32
N MET A 396 -32.86 11.26 -21.55
CA MET A 396 -31.44 11.42 -21.90
C MET A 396 -31.27 12.30 -23.15
N THR A 397 -30.08 12.87 -23.28
CA THR A 397 -29.63 13.64 -24.45
C THR A 397 -28.16 13.37 -24.70
N ASP A 398 -27.78 13.26 -25.97
CA ASP A 398 -26.40 13.20 -26.47
C ASP A 398 -25.83 14.60 -26.76
N ASP A 399 -26.65 15.65 -26.63
CA ASP A 399 -26.19 17.03 -26.77
C ASP A 399 -25.41 17.44 -25.52
N LEU A 400 -24.09 17.25 -25.58
CA LEU A 400 -23.16 17.60 -24.50
C LEU A 400 -23.16 19.09 -24.16
N GLY A 401 -23.59 19.96 -25.08
CA GLY A 401 -23.70 21.40 -24.86
C GLY A 401 -24.91 21.82 -24.02
N GLN A 402 -25.83 20.90 -23.71
CA GLN A 402 -27.02 21.20 -22.90
C GLN A 402 -26.68 21.50 -21.44
N MET A 403 -25.57 20.98 -20.94
CA MET A 403 -25.25 20.97 -19.52
C MET A 403 -23.74 21.08 -19.30
N GLU A 404 -23.40 21.52 -18.09
CA GLU A 404 -22.02 21.52 -17.59
C GLU A 404 -21.94 20.72 -16.29
N PHE A 405 -20.73 20.36 -15.88
CA PHE A 405 -20.50 19.84 -14.55
C PHE A 405 -20.49 20.96 -13.50
N ARG A 406 -21.02 20.62 -12.33
CA ARG A 406 -20.80 21.33 -11.07
C ARG A 406 -19.75 20.57 -10.26
N THR A 407 -18.85 21.30 -9.63
CA THR A 407 -17.84 20.71 -8.73
C THR A 407 -17.88 21.28 -7.34
N GLU A 408 -17.73 20.40 -6.37
CA GLU A 408 -17.35 20.74 -5.01
C GLU A 408 -15.91 20.24 -4.79
N ILE A 409 -15.01 21.15 -4.40
CA ILE A 409 -13.61 20.83 -4.21
C ILE A 409 -13.26 21.00 -2.75
N GLU A 410 -12.75 19.93 -2.14
CA GLU A 410 -12.37 19.89 -0.73
C GLU A 410 -10.88 19.61 -0.59
N THR A 411 -10.30 20.07 0.53
CA THR A 411 -8.97 19.60 0.95
C THR A 411 -9.17 18.34 1.75
N TYR A 412 -8.67 17.25 1.21
CA TYR A 412 -8.59 15.96 1.88
C TYR A 412 -7.20 15.77 2.43
#